data_AF-A0A530Z3K9-F1
#
_entry.id   AF-A0A530Z3K9-F1
#
_cell.length_a   1.000
_cell.length_b   1.000
_cell.length_c   1.000
_cell.angle_alpha   90.00
_cell.angle_beta   90.00
_cell.angle_gamma   90.00
#
_symmetry.space_group_name_H-M   'P 1'
#
loop_
_entity.id
_entity.type
_entity.pdbx_description
1 polymer ?
#
loop_
_entity_poly.entity_id
_entity_poly.type
_entity_poly.pdbx_seq_one_letter_code
_entity_poly.pdbx_strand_id
1 'polypeptide(L)'
;GTALVALKIVLMAHLAWMMGDAVIRTLYRLFVSRKNLLEWRTASQAHKNGDNDLGSYYGMMYGAVVVGVVGLAIPVVADSTGAFVAFFFALFWIGSPAFAFFISRSAETEDRLRISAADIHVLRTIARRTWHYFETFVTAEHHNLPPDNFQESPAPVVAPRTSPTNIGVYLLSVVSARDFGWISLSDATTRIDATMSTIESMPRERGHLFNWYDTTTLKPLYPLYISAVDSGNLAGHLVAVAAACAEWAEAPAVHLQGDFEGILDTVTILDESLAELPDDRRQLRPLRQRLADRLDGMRRAVESIKAQPEMASIRTINLAVLAGEIRKLAIAIHTEAASTQSDTIADWAARLEATCEAHVHDAHSDDNAIEALRAKLLSLRERTRRFAFEMDFSFLMRKERKLLSIGYRVEEHQLDESCYDLLASEARLTSLFAIAKGDLPTEHWFHLGRPIVEIGFKGALMS
;
A
#
# COMPACT_ATOMS: atom_id res chain seq x y z
N GLY A 1 -31.63 -7.26 1.66
CA GLY A 1 -32.45 -8.49 1.59
C GLY A 1 -32.62 -8.99 0.16
N THR A 2 -33.28 -8.22 -0.69
CA THR A 2 -33.65 -8.58 -2.09
C THR A 2 -32.45 -8.85 -3.00
N ALA A 3 -31.38 -8.03 -2.93
CA ALA A 3 -30.17 -8.22 -3.73
C ALA A 3 -29.45 -9.56 -3.46
N LEU A 4 -29.41 -10.00 -2.19
CA LEU A 4 -28.81 -11.28 -1.81
C LEU A 4 -29.62 -12.47 -2.34
N VAL A 5 -30.95 -12.34 -2.36
CA VAL A 5 -31.84 -13.38 -2.92
C VAL A 5 -31.66 -13.46 -4.43
N ALA A 6 -31.61 -12.33 -5.13
CA ALA A 6 -31.36 -12.29 -6.57
C ALA A 6 -29.99 -12.91 -6.92
N LEU A 7 -28.93 -12.55 -6.19
CA LEU A 7 -27.60 -13.12 -6.37
C LEU A 7 -27.59 -14.64 -6.19
N LYS A 8 -28.27 -15.15 -5.15
CA LYS A 8 -28.39 -16.60 -4.92
C LYS A 8 -29.11 -17.32 -6.05
N ILE A 9 -30.15 -16.72 -6.63
CA ILE A 9 -30.91 -17.31 -7.76
C ILE A 9 -30.03 -17.38 -9.02
N VAL A 10 -29.31 -16.29 -9.31
CA VAL A 10 -28.42 -16.21 -10.50
C VAL A 10 -27.28 -17.23 -10.41
N LEU A 11 -26.66 -17.38 -9.24
CA LEU A 11 -25.51 -18.27 -9.03
C LEU A 11 -25.88 -19.71 -8.65
N MET A 12 -27.17 -20.02 -8.53
CA MET A 12 -27.65 -21.31 -8.01
C MET A 12 -27.16 -22.50 -8.82
N ALA A 13 -27.21 -22.41 -10.15
CA ALA A 13 -26.76 -23.48 -11.04
C ALA A 13 -25.26 -23.77 -10.91
N HIS A 14 -24.44 -22.72 -10.75
CA HIS A 14 -23.01 -22.88 -10.54
C HIS A 14 -22.72 -23.57 -9.20
N LEU A 15 -23.40 -23.15 -8.12
CA LEU A 15 -23.28 -23.78 -6.81
C LEU A 15 -23.71 -25.25 -6.85
N ALA A 16 -24.83 -25.56 -7.51
CA ALA A 16 -25.32 -26.91 -7.67
C ALA A 16 -24.33 -27.80 -8.45
N TRP A 17 -23.75 -27.29 -9.54
CA TRP A 17 -22.73 -28.00 -10.31
C TRP A 17 -21.49 -28.29 -9.47
N MET A 18 -20.95 -27.29 -8.77
CA MET A 18 -19.78 -27.48 -7.89
C MET A 18 -20.04 -28.50 -6.79
N MET A 19 -21.20 -28.42 -6.13
CA MET A 19 -21.56 -29.39 -5.09
C MET A 19 -21.74 -30.79 -5.67
N GLY A 20 -22.36 -30.90 -6.85
CA GLY A 20 -22.51 -32.17 -7.57
C GLY A 20 -21.17 -32.81 -7.93
N ASP A 21 -20.25 -32.05 -8.52
CA ASP A 21 -18.89 -32.51 -8.84
C ASP A 21 -18.14 -32.95 -7.58
N ALA A 22 -18.22 -32.17 -6.49
CA ALA A 22 -17.60 -32.53 -5.22
C ALA A 22 -18.16 -33.84 -4.66
N VAL A 23 -19.49 -34.03 -4.67
CA VAL A 23 -20.15 -35.27 -4.22
C VAL A 23 -19.73 -36.45 -5.09
N ILE A 24 -19.79 -36.33 -6.42
CA ILE A 24 -19.42 -37.41 -7.35
C ILE A 24 -17.95 -37.81 -7.16
N ARG A 25 -17.03 -36.85 -7.08
CA ARG A 25 -15.60 -37.13 -6.84
C ARG A 25 -15.38 -37.79 -5.49
N THR A 26 -16.11 -37.37 -4.47
CA THR A 26 -16.03 -37.97 -3.12
C THR A 26 -16.49 -39.42 -3.14
N LEU A 27 -17.65 -39.69 -3.75
CA LEU A 27 -18.17 -41.04 -3.91
C LEU A 27 -17.22 -41.91 -4.73
N TYR A 28 -16.68 -41.40 -5.84
CA TYR A 28 -15.72 -42.12 -6.66
C TYR A 28 -14.44 -42.44 -5.89
N ARG A 29 -13.92 -41.50 -5.11
CA ARG A 29 -12.73 -41.72 -4.27
C ARG A 29 -12.98 -42.74 -3.17
N LEU A 30 -14.14 -42.70 -2.52
CA LEU A 30 -14.49 -43.62 -1.44
C LEU A 30 -14.76 -45.04 -1.93
N PHE A 31 -15.54 -45.19 -3.01
CA PHE A 31 -16.08 -46.48 -3.42
C PHE A 31 -15.31 -47.13 -4.58
N VAL A 32 -14.61 -46.35 -5.41
CA VAL A 32 -13.96 -46.87 -6.62
C VAL A 32 -12.44 -46.75 -6.54
N SER A 33 -11.90 -45.53 -6.49
CA SER A 33 -10.45 -45.33 -6.67
C SER A 33 -9.63 -45.59 -5.41
N ARG A 34 -10.20 -45.33 -4.21
CA ARG A 34 -9.52 -45.36 -2.89
C ARG A 34 -8.18 -44.61 -2.85
N LYS A 35 -7.98 -43.65 -3.76
CA LYS A 35 -6.79 -42.80 -3.87
C LYS A 35 -7.17 -41.36 -3.53
N ASN A 36 -6.22 -40.60 -2.97
CA ASN A 36 -6.37 -39.18 -2.62
C ASN A 36 -7.53 -38.88 -1.64
N LEU A 37 -7.74 -39.78 -0.66
CA LEU A 37 -8.80 -39.64 0.36
C LEU A 37 -8.61 -38.42 1.29
N LEU A 38 -7.41 -37.83 1.31
CA LEU A 38 -7.03 -36.68 2.14
C LEU A 38 -6.73 -35.41 1.31
N GLU A 39 -6.99 -35.41 0.00
CA GLU A 39 -6.82 -34.19 -0.82
C GLU A 39 -7.91 -33.16 -0.46
N TRP A 40 -7.59 -32.29 0.49
CA TRP A 40 -8.31 -31.05 0.77
C TRP A 40 -7.98 -30.00 -0.30
N ARG A 41 -8.37 -30.27 -1.55
CA ARG A 41 -8.56 -29.20 -2.53
C ARG A 41 -10.05 -28.98 -2.65
N THR A 42 -10.55 -27.94 -2.01
CA THR A 42 -11.89 -27.43 -2.32
C THR A 42 -11.89 -27.01 -3.78
N ALA A 43 -12.99 -27.27 -4.51
CA ALA A 43 -13.12 -26.87 -5.91
C ALA A 43 -12.84 -25.36 -6.14
N SER A 44 -13.01 -24.54 -5.09
CA SER A 44 -12.66 -23.12 -5.08
C SER A 44 -11.15 -22.83 -5.12
N GLN A 45 -10.28 -23.72 -4.61
CA GLN A 45 -8.82 -23.51 -4.61
C GLN A 45 -8.12 -23.85 -5.94
N ALA A 46 -8.80 -24.55 -6.86
CA ALA A 46 -8.24 -24.90 -8.17
C ALA A 46 -8.27 -23.75 -9.19
N HIS A 47 -8.96 -22.64 -8.88
CA HIS A 47 -9.25 -21.55 -9.82
C HIS A 47 -8.31 -20.33 -9.71
N LYS A 48 -7.20 -20.43 -8.97
CA LYS A 48 -6.25 -19.32 -8.72
C LYS A 48 -5.40 -18.86 -9.93
N ASN A 49 -5.59 -19.40 -11.14
CA ASN A 49 -4.69 -19.18 -12.29
C ASN A 49 -5.35 -18.58 -13.56
N GLY A 50 -6.55 -17.99 -13.47
CA GLY A 50 -7.21 -17.37 -14.63
C GLY A 50 -7.03 -15.85 -14.67
N ASP A 51 -6.79 -15.30 -15.85
CA ASP A 51 -6.87 -13.86 -16.10
C ASP A 51 -8.27 -13.32 -15.76
N ASN A 52 -8.38 -12.05 -15.33
CA ASN A 52 -9.67 -11.44 -14.95
C ASN A 52 -10.46 -10.98 -16.19
N ASP A 53 -10.76 -11.90 -17.10
CA ASP A 53 -11.48 -11.65 -18.34
C ASP A 53 -12.79 -12.45 -18.44
N LEU A 54 -13.69 -12.03 -19.34
CA LEU A 54 -14.99 -12.68 -19.49
C LEU A 54 -14.87 -14.17 -19.86
N GLY A 55 -13.86 -14.52 -20.67
CA GLY A 55 -13.59 -15.89 -21.08
C GLY A 55 -13.27 -16.81 -19.90
N SER A 56 -12.41 -16.36 -18.98
CA SER A 56 -12.05 -17.12 -17.79
C SER A 56 -13.24 -17.38 -16.86
N TYR A 57 -14.18 -16.43 -16.72
CA TYR A 57 -15.42 -16.66 -15.96
C TYR A 57 -16.31 -17.72 -16.60
N TYR A 58 -16.47 -17.70 -17.94
CA TYR A 58 -17.21 -18.74 -18.65
C TYR A 58 -16.52 -20.10 -18.57
N GLY A 59 -15.19 -20.14 -18.56
CA GLY A 59 -14.41 -21.36 -18.31
C GLY A 59 -14.59 -21.90 -16.89
N MET A 60 -14.50 -21.04 -15.87
CA MET A 60 -14.68 -21.42 -14.46
C MET A 60 -16.12 -21.84 -14.14
N MET A 61 -17.11 -21.17 -14.72
CA MET A 61 -18.53 -21.37 -14.43
C MET A 61 -19.26 -22.16 -15.53
N TYR A 62 -18.55 -22.88 -16.40
CA TYR A 62 -19.12 -23.60 -17.55
C TYR A 62 -20.28 -24.54 -17.16
N GLY A 63 -20.22 -25.15 -15.98
CA GLY A 63 -21.28 -26.00 -15.44
C GLY A 63 -22.64 -25.31 -15.33
N ALA A 64 -22.67 -24.02 -15.02
CA ALA A 64 -23.90 -23.24 -14.97
C ALA A 64 -24.52 -23.06 -16.37
N VAL A 65 -23.68 -22.90 -17.40
CA VAL A 65 -24.11 -22.83 -18.80
C VAL A 65 -24.71 -24.18 -19.24
N VAL A 66 -24.04 -25.29 -18.91
CA VAL A 66 -24.54 -26.64 -19.23
C VAL A 66 -25.90 -26.88 -18.56
N VAL A 67 -26.04 -26.56 -17.28
CA VAL A 67 -27.31 -26.71 -16.54
C VAL A 67 -28.40 -25.82 -17.15
N GLY A 68 -28.08 -24.57 -17.52
CA GLY A 68 -29.01 -23.67 -18.19
C GLY A 68 -29.50 -24.19 -19.55
N VAL A 69 -28.58 -24.68 -20.39
CA VAL A 69 -28.91 -25.20 -21.73
C VAL A 69 -29.74 -26.49 -21.63
N VAL A 70 -29.31 -27.45 -20.81
CA VAL A 70 -30.03 -28.72 -20.63
C VAL A 70 -31.39 -28.48 -19.97
N GLY A 71 -31.46 -27.60 -18.98
CA GLY A 71 -32.69 -27.22 -18.29
C GLY A 71 -33.73 -26.59 -19.21
N LEU A 72 -33.30 -25.88 -20.26
CA LEU A 72 -34.19 -25.34 -21.29
C LEU A 72 -34.53 -26.37 -22.37
N ALA A 73 -33.57 -27.20 -22.78
CA ALA A 73 -33.76 -28.15 -23.87
C ALA A 73 -34.83 -29.21 -23.55
N ILE A 74 -34.88 -29.70 -22.30
CA ILE A 74 -35.82 -30.76 -21.90
C ILE A 74 -37.29 -30.32 -22.06
N PRO A 75 -37.75 -29.18 -21.49
CA PRO A 75 -39.13 -28.72 -21.67
C PRO A 75 -39.47 -28.34 -23.12
N VAL A 76 -38.51 -27.81 -23.88
CA VAL A 76 -38.72 -27.40 -25.27
C VAL A 76 -38.93 -28.61 -26.17
N VAL A 77 -38.10 -29.66 -26.02
CA VAL A 77 -38.25 -30.91 -26.78
C VAL A 77 -39.53 -31.65 -26.38
N ALA A 78 -39.96 -31.52 -25.12
CA ALA A 78 -41.18 -32.12 -24.61
C ALA A 78 -42.46 -31.32 -24.92
N ASP A 79 -42.38 -30.21 -25.66
CA ASP A 79 -43.49 -29.28 -25.95
C ASP A 79 -44.29 -28.89 -24.70
N SER A 80 -43.57 -28.67 -23.59
CA SER A 80 -44.16 -28.41 -22.28
C SER A 80 -44.45 -26.92 -22.08
N THR A 81 -45.56 -26.60 -21.43
CA THR A 81 -45.88 -25.25 -20.94
C THR A 81 -44.83 -24.70 -19.98
N GLY A 82 -44.02 -25.58 -19.36
CA GLY A 82 -42.88 -25.21 -18.51
C GLY A 82 -41.70 -24.57 -19.26
N ALA A 83 -41.66 -24.63 -20.59
CA ALA A 83 -40.58 -24.05 -21.40
C ALA A 83 -40.42 -22.54 -21.18
N PHE A 84 -41.52 -21.82 -20.95
CA PHE A 84 -41.49 -20.39 -20.67
C PHE A 84 -40.78 -20.06 -19.34
N VAL A 85 -41.03 -20.83 -18.28
CA VAL A 85 -40.36 -20.64 -16.98
C VAL A 85 -38.89 -21.03 -17.08
N ALA A 86 -38.61 -22.17 -17.73
CA ALA A 86 -37.24 -22.65 -17.96
C ALA A 86 -36.38 -21.64 -18.73
N PHE A 87 -36.98 -20.89 -19.67
CA PHE A 87 -36.30 -19.85 -20.42
C PHE A 87 -35.70 -18.75 -19.52
N PHE A 88 -36.45 -18.25 -18.52
CA PHE A 88 -35.93 -17.21 -17.62
C PHE A 88 -34.80 -17.73 -16.72
N PHE A 89 -34.92 -18.95 -16.20
CA PHE A 89 -33.84 -19.55 -15.41
C PHE A 89 -32.60 -19.85 -16.26
N ALA A 90 -32.79 -20.33 -17.50
CA ALA A 90 -31.70 -20.53 -18.44
C ALA A 90 -30.98 -19.22 -18.77
N LEU A 91 -31.72 -18.11 -18.96
CA LEU A 91 -31.13 -16.79 -19.15
C LEU A 91 -30.27 -16.38 -17.96
N PHE A 92 -30.75 -16.58 -16.72
CA PHE A 92 -29.97 -16.27 -15.52
C PHE A 92 -28.74 -17.16 -15.37
N TRP A 93 -28.84 -18.45 -15.64
CA TRP A 93 -27.75 -19.39 -15.41
C TRP A 93 -26.68 -19.33 -16.51
N ILE A 94 -27.08 -19.18 -17.78
CA ILE A 94 -26.17 -18.95 -18.90
C ILE A 94 -25.53 -17.56 -18.80
N GLY A 95 -26.26 -16.57 -18.30
CA GLY A 95 -25.75 -15.21 -18.04
C GLY A 95 -24.98 -15.06 -16.72
N SER A 96 -25.02 -16.06 -15.84
CA SER A 96 -24.37 -15.98 -14.52
C SER A 96 -22.86 -15.73 -14.55
N PRO A 97 -22.07 -16.27 -15.51
CA PRO A 97 -20.64 -15.96 -15.59
C PRO A 97 -20.38 -14.50 -15.98
N ALA A 98 -21.15 -13.96 -16.93
CA ALA A 98 -21.09 -12.56 -17.30
C ALA A 98 -21.49 -11.66 -16.13
N PHE A 99 -22.57 -12.01 -15.42
CA PHE A 99 -22.99 -11.29 -14.22
C PHE A 99 -21.91 -11.31 -13.13
N ALA A 100 -21.29 -12.47 -12.87
CA ALA A 100 -20.20 -12.63 -11.92
C ALA A 100 -18.97 -11.78 -12.30
N PHE A 101 -18.63 -11.73 -13.60
CA PHE A 101 -17.60 -10.83 -14.13
C PHE A 101 -17.98 -9.35 -13.93
N PHE A 102 -19.22 -8.96 -14.23
CA PHE A 102 -19.65 -7.57 -14.10
C PHE A 102 -19.61 -7.06 -12.67
N ILE A 103 -20.03 -7.87 -11.69
CA ILE A 103 -19.99 -7.50 -10.26
C ILE A 103 -18.60 -7.59 -9.64
N SER A 104 -17.66 -8.32 -10.27
CA SER A 104 -16.28 -8.44 -9.80
C SER A 104 -15.37 -7.35 -10.33
N ARG A 105 -15.80 -6.59 -11.36
CA ARG A 105 -15.10 -5.36 -11.77
C ARG A 105 -15.14 -4.35 -10.64
N SER A 106 -14.00 -3.73 -10.36
CA SER A 106 -13.89 -2.62 -9.41
C SER A 106 -14.88 -1.52 -9.80
N ALA A 107 -15.53 -0.91 -8.81
CA ALA A 107 -16.34 0.30 -9.00
C ALA A 107 -15.43 1.53 -9.23
N GLU A 108 -14.50 1.43 -10.18
CA GLU A 108 -13.42 2.39 -10.45
C GLU A 108 -13.89 3.80 -10.84
N THR A 109 -15.19 3.98 -11.07
CA THR A 109 -15.75 5.22 -11.64
C THR A 109 -16.42 6.14 -10.62
N GLU A 110 -16.66 5.71 -9.37
CA GLU A 110 -17.36 6.55 -8.37
C GLU A 110 -16.42 7.41 -7.49
N ASP A 111 -15.10 7.15 -7.46
CA ASP A 111 -14.16 7.80 -6.54
C ASP A 111 -13.10 8.69 -7.22
N ARG A 112 -13.39 9.28 -8.38
CA ARG A 112 -12.52 10.35 -8.92
C ARG A 112 -12.79 11.65 -8.17
N LEU A 113 -12.20 11.80 -6.99
CA LEU A 113 -12.16 13.05 -6.25
C LEU A 113 -11.52 14.12 -7.15
N ARG A 114 -12.32 15.08 -7.64
CA ARG A 114 -11.81 16.24 -8.38
C ARG A 114 -11.28 17.24 -7.37
N ILE A 115 -9.97 17.24 -7.18
CA ILE A 115 -9.27 18.15 -6.27
C ILE A 115 -8.88 19.41 -7.06
N SER A 116 -9.05 20.60 -6.48
CA SER A 116 -8.60 21.84 -7.11
C SER A 116 -7.06 21.92 -7.14
N ALA A 117 -6.48 22.67 -8.07
CA ALA A 117 -5.02 22.84 -8.14
C ALA A 117 -4.45 23.44 -6.84
N ALA A 118 -5.20 24.33 -6.18
CA ALA A 118 -4.83 24.90 -4.89
C ALA A 118 -4.80 23.85 -3.78
N ASP A 119 -5.83 22.98 -3.71
CA ASP A 119 -5.87 21.91 -2.71
C ASP A 119 -4.77 20.87 -2.94
N ILE A 120 -4.46 20.53 -4.21
CA ILE A 120 -3.32 19.66 -4.54
C ILE A 120 -2.03 20.25 -3.98
N HIS A 121 -1.79 21.53 -4.23
CA HIS A 121 -0.60 22.21 -3.74
C HIS A 121 -0.50 22.19 -2.21
N VAL A 122 -1.59 22.49 -1.50
CA VAL A 122 -1.65 22.43 -0.04
C VAL A 122 -1.35 21.01 0.46
N LEU A 123 -1.99 19.99 -0.10
CA LEU A 123 -1.81 18.60 0.30
C LEU A 123 -0.37 18.11 0.05
N ARG A 124 0.25 18.51 -1.07
CA ARG A 124 1.66 18.18 -1.37
C ARG A 124 2.62 18.83 -0.38
N THR A 125 2.40 20.10 -0.03
CA THR A 125 3.19 20.81 0.99
C THR A 125 3.09 20.12 2.35
N ILE A 126 1.88 19.72 2.78
CA ILE A 126 1.67 18.95 4.01
C ILE A 126 2.43 17.62 3.93
N ALA A 127 2.29 16.88 2.83
CA ALA A 127 2.94 15.59 2.66
C ALA A 127 4.48 15.70 2.68
N ARG A 128 5.07 16.74 2.04
CA ARG A 128 6.52 17.00 2.07
C ARG A 128 6.99 17.29 3.50
N ARG A 129 6.24 18.11 4.26
CA ARG A 129 6.50 18.37 5.68
C ARG A 129 6.30 17.13 6.55
N THR A 130 5.41 16.21 6.20
CA THR A 130 5.26 14.93 6.91
C THR A 130 6.44 14.00 6.63
N TRP A 131 6.89 13.88 5.38
CA TRP A 131 8.04 13.04 5.02
C TRP A 131 9.35 13.52 5.66
N HIS A 132 9.46 14.83 5.96
CA HIS A 132 10.55 15.38 6.76
C HIS A 132 10.80 14.59 8.06
N TYR A 133 9.75 14.08 8.71
CA TYR A 133 9.87 13.21 9.88
C TYR A 133 10.78 12.01 9.61
N PHE A 134 10.55 11.28 8.52
CA PHE A 134 11.34 10.09 8.20
C PHE A 134 12.77 10.43 7.77
N GLU A 135 12.95 11.52 7.02
CA GLU A 135 14.29 12.01 6.67
C GLU A 135 15.13 12.36 7.90
N THR A 136 14.50 12.89 8.95
CA THR A 136 15.18 13.30 10.18
C THR A 136 15.43 12.12 11.12
N PHE A 137 14.45 11.23 11.29
CA PHE A 137 14.47 10.27 12.39
C PHE A 137 14.76 8.82 11.97
N VAL A 138 14.68 8.48 10.69
CA VAL A 138 15.11 7.16 10.21
C VAL A 138 16.59 7.21 9.87
N THR A 139 17.42 6.88 10.87
CA THR A 139 18.88 6.99 10.80
C THR A 139 19.54 5.64 11.02
N ALA A 140 20.86 5.57 10.75
CA ALA A 140 21.67 4.40 11.04
C ALA A 140 21.72 4.05 12.54
N GLU A 141 21.65 5.06 13.42
CA GLU A 141 21.59 4.88 14.89
C GLU A 141 20.32 4.10 15.29
N HIS A 142 19.21 4.37 14.61
CA HIS A 142 17.93 3.67 14.80
C HIS A 142 17.75 2.47 13.85
N HIS A 143 18.85 1.92 13.33
CA HIS A 143 18.85 0.77 12.40
C HIS A 143 17.95 0.93 11.17
N ASN A 144 17.78 2.16 10.69
CA ASN A 144 16.87 2.50 9.59
C ASN A 144 15.42 2.08 9.86
N LEU A 145 14.99 2.16 11.12
CA LEU A 145 13.61 1.96 11.56
C LEU A 145 12.97 3.30 11.96
N PRO A 146 11.69 3.53 11.65
CA PRO A 146 10.98 4.74 12.08
C PRO A 146 10.67 4.67 13.58
N PRO A 147 10.98 5.71 14.37
CA PRO A 147 10.52 5.77 15.75
C PRO A 147 9.01 5.99 15.81
N ASP A 148 8.42 5.55 16.91
CA ASP A 148 6.99 5.61 17.18
C ASP A 148 6.47 7.03 17.31
N ASN A 149 7.23 7.88 18.01
CA ASN A 149 6.88 9.28 18.15
C ASN A 149 8.12 10.14 18.39
N PHE A 150 7.99 11.41 18.00
CA PHE A 150 8.86 12.49 18.40
C PHE A 150 8.03 13.51 19.17
N GLN A 151 8.55 13.98 20.30
CA GLN A 151 7.93 15.00 21.12
C GLN A 151 8.79 16.26 21.07
N GLU A 152 8.22 17.37 20.58
CA GLU A 152 8.92 18.67 20.49
C GLU A 152 8.91 19.42 21.83
N SER A 153 7.77 19.41 22.52
CA SER A 153 7.56 20.15 23.76
C SER A 153 7.32 19.19 24.92
N PRO A 154 7.92 19.39 26.11
CA PRO A 154 8.71 20.55 26.52
C PRO A 154 10.17 20.55 26.05
N ALA A 155 10.68 19.40 25.57
CA ALA A 155 12.00 19.28 24.97
C ALA A 155 11.98 18.19 23.88
N PRO A 156 12.84 18.30 22.85
CA PRO A 156 12.97 17.29 21.79
C PRO A 156 13.33 15.91 22.36
N VAL A 157 12.42 14.94 22.21
CA VAL A 157 12.64 13.54 22.61
C VAL A 157 12.12 12.62 21.52
N VAL A 158 13.00 11.75 21.01
CA VAL A 158 12.64 10.64 20.12
C VAL A 158 12.36 9.42 20.98
N ALA A 159 11.20 8.80 20.84
CA ALA A 159 10.94 7.51 21.46
C ALA A 159 11.69 6.43 20.69
N PRO A 160 12.69 5.75 21.28
CA PRO A 160 13.54 4.81 20.55
C PRO A 160 12.84 3.46 20.34
N ARG A 161 11.54 3.44 20.04
CA ARG A 161 10.76 2.22 19.81
C ARG A 161 10.03 2.26 18.47
N THR A 162 9.73 1.10 17.90
CA THR A 162 8.95 0.99 16.66
C THR A 162 7.98 -0.19 16.73
N SER A 163 6.97 -0.18 15.85
CA SER A 163 5.97 -1.23 15.69
C SER A 163 5.94 -1.75 14.25
N PRO A 164 5.36 -2.95 14.00
CA PRO A 164 5.22 -3.48 12.65
C PRO A 164 4.41 -2.52 11.74
N THR A 165 3.37 -1.87 12.26
CA THR A 165 2.61 -0.85 11.51
C THR A 165 3.50 0.33 11.12
N ASN A 166 4.28 0.89 12.05
CA ASN A 166 5.15 2.04 11.79
C ASN A 166 6.17 1.72 10.69
N ILE A 167 6.78 0.53 10.75
CA ILE A 167 7.70 0.03 9.73
C ILE A 167 7.02 -0.02 8.36
N GLY A 168 5.83 -0.63 8.28
CA GLY A 168 5.11 -0.73 7.02
C GLY A 168 4.71 0.63 6.44
N VAL A 169 4.22 1.55 7.28
CA VAL A 169 3.84 2.92 6.86
C VAL A 169 5.07 3.70 6.38
N TYR A 170 6.22 3.56 7.03
CA TYR A 170 7.47 4.16 6.56
C TYR A 170 7.86 3.63 5.17
N LEU A 171 7.83 2.31 4.95
CA LEU A 171 8.16 1.74 3.64
C LEU A 171 7.23 2.26 2.53
N LEU A 172 5.93 2.40 2.80
CA LEU A 172 4.99 3.06 1.86
C LEU A 172 5.30 4.54 1.65
N SER A 173 5.75 5.23 2.71
CA SER A 173 6.15 6.62 2.63
C SER A 173 7.41 6.79 1.78
N VAL A 174 8.35 5.82 1.78
CA VAL A 174 9.51 5.80 0.88
C VAL A 174 9.07 5.69 -0.59
N VAL A 175 8.11 4.80 -0.89
CA VAL A 175 7.53 4.68 -2.24
C VAL A 175 6.88 6.01 -2.66
N SER A 176 6.05 6.58 -1.78
CA SER A 176 5.38 7.85 -2.05
C SER A 176 6.37 8.99 -2.24
N ALA A 177 7.44 9.08 -1.44
CA ALA A 177 8.46 10.10 -1.56
C ALA A 177 9.20 10.02 -2.89
N ARG A 178 9.39 8.80 -3.43
CA ARG A 178 9.94 8.62 -4.77
C ARG A 178 8.97 9.11 -5.85
N ASP A 179 7.69 8.79 -5.72
CA ASP A 179 6.66 9.17 -6.68
C ASP A 179 6.44 10.70 -6.69
N PHE A 180 6.52 11.36 -5.53
CA PHE A 180 6.49 12.82 -5.42
C PHE A 180 7.76 13.50 -5.96
N GLY A 181 8.84 12.76 -6.22
CA GLY A 181 10.11 13.28 -6.70
C GLY A 181 10.96 13.94 -5.61
N TRP A 182 10.78 13.58 -4.33
CA TRP A 182 11.60 14.14 -3.24
C TRP A 182 12.95 13.44 -3.07
N ILE A 183 13.02 12.16 -3.45
CA ILE A 183 14.21 11.31 -3.37
C ILE A 183 14.43 10.56 -4.69
N SER A 184 15.66 10.10 -4.93
CA SER A 184 16.03 9.35 -6.13
C SER A 184 15.54 7.90 -6.06
N LEU A 185 15.49 7.21 -7.20
CA LEU A 185 15.10 5.79 -7.22
C LEU A 185 16.13 4.94 -6.45
N SER A 186 17.39 5.32 -6.55
CA SER A 186 18.50 4.71 -5.82
C SER A 186 18.38 4.90 -4.30
N ASP A 187 18.02 6.10 -3.84
CA ASP A 187 17.80 6.37 -2.40
C ASP A 187 16.60 5.58 -1.87
N ALA A 188 15.46 5.60 -2.59
CA ALA A 188 14.28 4.83 -2.22
C ALA A 188 14.60 3.32 -2.08
N THR A 189 15.31 2.77 -3.07
CA THR A 189 15.74 1.37 -3.07
C THR A 189 16.68 1.07 -1.90
N THR A 190 17.59 2.00 -1.58
CA THR A 190 18.55 1.85 -0.46
C THR A 190 17.85 1.88 0.89
N ARG A 191 16.88 2.79 1.08
CA ARG A 191 16.07 2.88 2.30
C ARG A 191 15.25 1.61 2.54
N ILE A 192 14.56 1.13 1.51
CA ILE A 192 13.77 -0.11 1.59
C ILE A 192 14.70 -1.30 1.92
N ASP A 193 15.84 -1.41 1.24
CA ASP A 193 16.81 -2.47 1.46
C ASP A 193 17.39 -2.48 2.88
N ALA A 194 17.74 -1.31 3.40
CA ALA A 194 18.27 -1.16 4.74
C ALA A 194 17.25 -1.58 5.80
N THR A 195 16.01 -1.10 5.70
CA THR A 195 14.93 -1.48 6.61
C THR A 195 14.59 -2.96 6.50
N MET A 196 14.50 -3.51 5.29
CA MET A 196 14.26 -4.95 5.09
C MET A 196 15.35 -5.80 5.71
N SER A 197 16.61 -5.41 5.55
CA SER A 197 17.76 -6.11 6.14
C SER A 197 17.70 -6.09 7.66
N THR A 198 17.30 -4.96 8.25
CA THR A 198 17.08 -4.85 9.70
C THR A 198 15.97 -5.81 10.16
N ILE A 199 14.76 -5.73 9.58
CA ILE A 199 13.62 -6.54 10.07
C ILE A 199 13.79 -8.04 9.84
N GLU A 200 14.52 -8.44 8.81
CA GLU A 200 14.87 -9.83 8.56
C GLU A 200 15.78 -10.41 9.65
N SER A 201 16.54 -9.57 10.36
CA SER A 201 17.44 -9.97 11.46
C SER A 201 16.78 -9.95 12.84
N MET A 202 15.62 -9.30 12.98
CA MET A 202 14.97 -9.09 14.27
C MET A 202 14.35 -10.39 14.83
N PRO A 203 14.37 -10.61 16.16
CA PRO A 203 13.70 -11.74 16.78
C PRO A 203 12.20 -11.73 16.45
N ARG A 204 11.66 -12.86 15.99
CA ARG A 204 10.26 -12.99 15.57
C ARG A 204 9.70 -14.37 15.89
N GLU A 205 8.39 -14.49 15.97
CA GLU A 205 7.70 -15.76 16.25
C GLU A 205 6.63 -16.05 15.20
N ARG A 206 6.64 -17.28 14.65
CA ARG A 206 5.69 -17.71 13.59
C ARG A 206 5.65 -16.76 12.38
N GLY A 207 6.79 -16.15 12.06
CA GLY A 207 6.92 -15.14 11.00
C GLY A 207 6.47 -13.73 11.41
N HIS A 208 5.86 -13.54 12.58
CA HIS A 208 5.38 -12.24 13.05
C HIS A 208 6.43 -11.50 13.87
N LEU A 209 6.58 -10.21 13.59
CA LEU A 209 7.23 -9.27 14.49
C LEU A 209 6.38 -9.06 15.76
N PHE A 210 7.03 -8.81 16.89
CA PHE A 210 6.38 -8.37 18.12
C PHE A 210 5.90 -6.92 17.99
N ASN A 211 4.99 -6.51 18.87
CA ASN A 211 4.38 -5.18 18.79
C ASN A 211 5.39 -4.04 18.97
N TRP A 212 6.42 -4.26 19.78
CA TRP A 212 7.39 -3.22 20.11
C TRP A 212 8.83 -3.73 20.09
N TYR A 213 9.70 -2.96 19.44
CA TYR A 213 11.15 -3.14 19.48
C TYR A 213 11.83 -1.83 19.82
N ASP A 214 12.93 -1.91 20.57
CA ASP A 214 13.86 -0.81 20.70
C ASP A 214 14.66 -0.65 19.39
N THR A 215 14.57 0.52 18.77
CA THR A 215 15.22 0.85 17.48
C THR A 215 16.74 0.95 17.57
N THR A 216 17.31 1.17 18.75
CA THR A 216 18.76 1.31 18.94
C THR A 216 19.44 -0.01 19.28
N THR A 217 18.68 -0.99 19.76
CA THR A 217 19.22 -2.30 20.18
C THR A 217 18.61 -3.49 19.44
N LEU A 218 17.53 -3.27 18.68
CA LEU A 218 16.70 -4.30 18.02
C LEU A 218 16.09 -5.33 18.98
N LYS A 219 16.11 -5.05 20.29
CA LYS A 219 15.53 -5.94 21.29
C LYS A 219 14.02 -5.76 21.34
N PRO A 220 13.24 -6.86 21.36
CA PRO A 220 11.82 -6.79 21.67
C PRO A 220 11.59 -6.14 23.04
N LEU A 221 10.56 -5.31 23.15
CA LEU A 221 10.12 -4.75 24.43
C LEU A 221 9.07 -5.66 25.06
N TYR A 222 9.22 -5.91 26.36
CA TYR A 222 8.30 -6.77 27.11
C TYR A 222 7.06 -5.99 27.58
N PRO A 223 5.88 -6.66 27.69
CA PRO A 223 5.64 -8.08 27.39
C PRO A 223 5.63 -8.39 25.89
N LEU A 224 6.08 -9.59 25.52
CA LEU A 224 6.07 -10.04 24.13
C LEU A 224 4.64 -10.29 23.65
N TYR A 225 4.24 -9.54 22.62
CA TYR A 225 2.88 -9.54 22.11
C TYR A 225 2.86 -9.49 20.58
N ILE A 226 2.02 -10.31 19.96
CA ILE A 226 1.78 -10.30 18.51
C ILE A 226 0.39 -9.72 18.27
N SER A 227 0.33 -8.56 17.61
CA SER A 227 -0.90 -7.88 17.23
C SER A 227 -1.39 -8.35 15.86
N ALA A 228 -2.67 -8.71 15.76
CA ALA A 228 -3.26 -9.11 14.50
C ALA A 228 -3.35 -7.95 13.50
N VAL A 229 -3.58 -6.73 13.99
CA VAL A 229 -3.63 -5.52 13.16
C VAL A 229 -2.23 -5.15 12.69
N ASP A 230 -1.25 -5.07 13.59
CA ASP A 230 0.10 -4.64 13.18
C ASP A 230 0.73 -5.62 12.20
N SER A 231 0.51 -6.92 12.43
CA SER A 231 0.97 -7.96 11.50
C SER A 231 0.32 -7.84 10.14
N GLY A 232 -1.00 -7.64 10.08
CA GLY A 232 -1.72 -7.54 8.82
C GLY A 232 -1.46 -6.24 8.07
N ASN A 233 -1.31 -5.13 8.78
CA ASN A 233 -0.86 -3.85 8.22
C ASN A 233 0.52 -4.01 7.60
N LEU A 234 1.50 -4.55 8.34
CA LEU A 234 2.83 -4.80 7.80
C LEU A 234 2.78 -5.73 6.58
N ALA A 235 2.03 -6.83 6.65
CA ALA A 235 1.90 -7.75 5.52
C ALA A 235 1.33 -7.07 4.27
N GLY A 236 0.24 -6.31 4.41
CA GLY A 236 -0.37 -5.58 3.30
C GLY A 236 0.55 -4.49 2.73
N HIS A 237 1.24 -3.74 3.60
CA HIS A 237 2.20 -2.72 3.20
C HIS A 237 3.38 -3.36 2.43
N LEU A 238 3.93 -4.48 2.91
CA LEU A 238 5.00 -5.20 2.22
C LEU A 238 4.57 -5.74 0.85
N VAL A 239 3.31 -6.16 0.69
CA VAL A 239 2.77 -6.54 -0.63
C VAL A 239 2.72 -5.35 -1.58
N ALA A 240 2.31 -4.17 -1.11
CA ALA A 240 2.31 -2.96 -1.92
C ALA A 240 3.73 -2.51 -2.27
N VAL A 241 4.69 -2.59 -1.35
CA VAL A 241 6.11 -2.33 -1.62
C VAL A 241 6.66 -3.33 -2.64
N ALA A 242 6.31 -4.62 -2.54
CA ALA A 242 6.70 -5.63 -3.51
C ALA A 242 6.18 -5.32 -4.91
N ALA A 243 4.94 -4.81 -5.01
CA ALA A 243 4.35 -4.38 -6.27
C ALA A 243 5.08 -3.14 -6.86
N ALA A 244 5.36 -2.13 -6.04
CA ALA A 244 6.13 -0.95 -6.46
C ALA A 244 7.53 -1.35 -6.96
N CYS A 245 8.25 -2.21 -6.23
CA CYS A 245 9.53 -2.74 -6.68
C CYS A 245 9.42 -3.53 -8.00
N ALA A 246 8.32 -4.25 -8.23
CA ALA A 246 8.10 -4.98 -9.47
C ALA A 246 7.87 -4.03 -10.65
N GLU A 247 7.07 -2.98 -10.46
CA GLU A 247 6.80 -1.94 -11.46
C GLU A 247 8.10 -1.19 -11.82
N TRP A 248 8.83 -0.72 -10.82
CA TRP A 248 10.12 -0.06 -11.02
C TRP A 248 11.14 -0.97 -11.73
N ALA A 249 11.11 -2.28 -11.46
CA ALA A 249 12.00 -3.25 -12.11
C ALA A 249 11.59 -3.57 -13.56
N GLU A 250 10.34 -3.37 -13.96
CA GLU A 250 9.88 -3.63 -15.32
C GLU A 250 10.49 -2.61 -16.30
N ALA A 251 10.40 -1.32 -15.94
CA ALA A 251 10.90 -0.21 -16.75
C ALA A 251 11.70 0.83 -15.93
N PRO A 252 12.89 0.49 -15.39
CA PRO A 252 13.65 1.40 -14.52
C PRO A 252 13.95 2.76 -15.18
N ALA A 253 14.24 2.78 -16.48
CA ALA A 253 14.54 4.00 -17.23
C ALA A 253 13.41 5.03 -17.22
N VAL A 254 12.15 4.59 -17.17
CA VAL A 254 10.98 5.48 -17.06
C VAL A 254 10.90 6.05 -15.65
N HIS A 255 11.08 5.21 -14.64
CA HIS A 255 10.98 5.61 -13.25
C HIS A 255 12.16 6.44 -12.76
N LEU A 256 13.32 6.43 -13.44
CA LEU A 256 14.42 7.36 -13.17
C LEU A 256 14.02 8.82 -13.42
N GLN A 257 13.05 9.09 -14.30
CA GLN A 257 12.50 10.44 -14.46
C GLN A 257 11.53 10.74 -13.31
N GLY A 258 12.02 11.35 -12.23
CA GLY A 258 11.19 11.80 -11.11
C GLY A 258 10.31 13.02 -11.44
N ASP A 259 9.25 13.20 -10.65
CA ASP A 259 8.36 14.36 -10.75
C ASP A 259 9.06 15.63 -10.25
N PHE A 260 9.33 16.57 -11.16
CA PHE A 260 9.97 17.84 -10.80
C PHE A 260 9.08 18.76 -9.93
N GLU A 261 7.78 18.47 -9.78
CA GLU A 261 6.94 19.14 -8.77
C GLU A 261 7.48 18.96 -7.35
N GLY A 262 8.20 17.86 -7.06
CA GLY A 262 8.84 17.63 -5.76
C GLY A 262 9.82 18.74 -5.34
N ILE A 263 10.47 19.36 -6.32
CA ILE A 263 11.32 20.54 -6.11
C ILE A 263 10.47 21.75 -5.71
N LEU A 264 9.34 21.96 -6.39
CA LEU A 264 8.43 23.09 -6.13
C LEU A 264 7.74 22.98 -4.76
N ASP A 265 7.46 21.77 -4.30
CA ASP A 265 6.95 21.54 -2.93
C ASP A 265 7.95 22.10 -1.90
N THR A 266 9.24 21.80 -2.08
CA THR A 266 10.31 22.24 -1.17
C THR A 266 10.57 23.74 -1.28
N VAL A 267 10.54 24.31 -2.49
CA VAL A 267 10.65 25.77 -2.71
C VAL A 267 9.50 26.52 -2.02
N THR A 268 8.29 25.96 -2.04
CA THR A 268 7.13 26.56 -1.38
C THR A 268 7.29 26.60 0.13
N ILE A 269 7.75 25.51 0.73
CA ILE A 269 8.03 25.49 2.18
C ILE A 269 9.13 26.50 2.55
N LEU A 270 10.15 26.67 1.69
CA LEU A 270 11.18 27.68 1.87
C LEU A 270 10.63 29.10 1.82
N ASP A 271 9.75 29.40 0.87
CA ASP A 271 9.08 30.71 0.76
C ASP A 271 8.22 31.00 2.00
N GLU A 272 7.44 30.01 2.46
CA GLU A 272 6.64 30.12 3.69
C GLU A 272 7.55 30.38 4.91
N SER A 273 8.63 29.61 5.06
CA SER A 273 9.59 29.75 6.15
C SER A 273 10.31 31.11 6.11
N LEU A 274 10.64 31.60 4.92
CA LEU A 274 11.24 32.92 4.73
C LEU A 274 10.27 34.06 5.07
N ALA A 275 8.97 33.87 4.82
CA ALA A 275 7.93 34.83 5.20
C ALA A 275 7.71 34.89 6.72
N GLU A 276 7.84 33.75 7.41
CA GLU A 276 7.73 33.65 8.88
C GLU A 276 8.91 34.28 9.63
N LEU A 277 10.08 34.43 8.99
CA LEU A 277 11.23 35.08 9.60
C LEU A 277 10.94 36.57 9.88
N PRO A 278 11.14 37.09 11.11
CA PRO A 278 10.95 38.51 11.42
C PRO A 278 11.81 39.45 10.56
N ASP A 279 11.25 40.56 10.06
CA ASP A 279 11.98 41.61 9.31
C ASP A 279 12.41 42.78 10.21
N ASP A 280 13.01 42.45 11.35
CA ASP A 280 13.46 43.42 12.35
C ASP A 280 14.91 43.89 12.12
N ARG A 281 15.74 43.08 11.44
CA ARG A 281 17.15 43.39 11.17
C ARG A 281 17.38 43.87 9.74
N ARG A 282 17.83 45.13 9.60
CA ARG A 282 18.18 45.73 8.29
C ARG A 282 19.23 44.94 7.49
N GLN A 283 20.13 44.25 8.17
CA GLN A 283 21.20 43.46 7.55
C GLN A 283 20.67 42.19 6.86
N LEU A 284 19.50 41.68 7.30
CA LEU A 284 18.87 40.51 6.68
C LEU A 284 18.15 40.84 5.37
N ARG A 285 17.64 42.07 5.20
CA ARG A 285 16.82 42.45 4.03
C ARG A 285 17.46 42.12 2.68
N PRO A 286 18.74 42.45 2.42
CA PRO A 286 19.37 42.10 1.15
C PRO A 286 19.52 40.59 0.95
N LEU A 287 19.76 39.83 2.02
CA LEU A 287 19.87 38.36 1.95
C LEU A 287 18.51 37.72 1.69
N ARG A 288 17.45 38.20 2.35
CA ARG A 288 16.07 37.75 2.12
C ARG A 288 15.64 38.00 0.68
N GLN A 289 15.89 39.20 0.15
CA GLN A 289 15.56 39.52 -1.24
C GLN A 289 16.31 38.60 -2.22
N ARG A 290 17.62 38.41 -2.02
CA ARG A 290 18.41 37.51 -2.87
C ARG A 290 17.93 36.07 -2.81
N LEU A 291 17.53 35.59 -1.63
CA LEU A 291 16.98 34.25 -1.48
C LEU A 291 15.64 34.13 -2.21
N ALA A 292 14.72 35.08 -2.02
CA ALA A 292 13.45 35.12 -2.75
C ALA A 292 13.65 35.15 -4.28
N ASP A 293 14.55 35.99 -4.79
CA ASP A 293 14.88 36.06 -6.22
C ASP A 293 15.41 34.72 -6.76
N ARG A 294 16.15 33.98 -5.93
CA ARG A 294 16.68 32.65 -6.28
C ARG A 294 15.60 31.56 -6.23
N LEU A 295 14.68 31.61 -5.28
CA LEU A 295 13.52 30.72 -5.22
C LEU A 295 12.61 30.93 -6.44
N ASP A 296 12.35 32.17 -6.83
CA ASP A 296 11.67 32.51 -8.08
C ASP A 296 12.42 32.01 -9.33
N GLY A 297 13.76 32.10 -9.31
CA GLY A 297 14.62 31.53 -10.33
C GLY A 297 14.47 30.01 -10.46
N MET A 298 14.42 29.31 -9.32
CA MET A 298 14.19 27.87 -9.25
C MET A 298 12.81 27.49 -9.84
N ARG A 299 11.74 28.21 -9.47
CA ARG A 299 10.39 27.98 -10.01
C ARG A 299 10.38 28.05 -11.53
N ARG A 300 10.92 29.12 -12.11
CA ARG A 300 11.03 29.29 -13.56
C ARG A 300 11.89 28.20 -14.23
N ALA A 301 12.97 27.78 -13.58
CA ALA A 301 13.82 26.72 -14.11
C ALA A 301 13.08 25.38 -14.18
N VAL A 302 12.34 25.02 -13.13
CA VAL A 302 11.51 23.80 -13.09
C VAL A 302 10.38 23.87 -14.11
N GLU A 303 9.64 24.97 -14.19
CA GLU A 303 8.57 25.16 -15.18
C GLU A 303 9.09 25.01 -16.62
N SER A 304 10.29 25.54 -16.89
CA SER A 304 10.95 25.42 -18.20
C SER A 304 11.34 23.98 -18.54
N ILE A 305 11.78 23.18 -17.55
CA ILE A 305 12.05 21.74 -17.73
C ILE A 305 10.75 20.98 -18.01
N LYS A 306 9.70 21.25 -17.25
CA LYS A 306 8.39 20.63 -17.45
C LYS A 306 7.78 20.95 -18.83
N ALA A 307 8.01 22.16 -19.34
CA ALA A 307 7.57 22.56 -20.67
C ALA A 307 8.42 21.93 -21.81
N GLN A 308 9.66 21.51 -21.52
CA GLN A 308 10.59 20.94 -22.50
C GLN A 308 11.29 19.69 -21.93
N PRO A 309 10.58 18.56 -21.77
CA PRO A 309 11.11 17.36 -21.10
C PRO A 309 12.36 16.77 -21.77
N GLU A 310 12.49 16.93 -23.08
CA GLU A 310 13.64 16.44 -23.87
C GLU A 310 14.98 17.05 -23.41
N MET A 311 14.96 18.24 -22.81
CA MET A 311 16.15 18.94 -22.30
C MET A 311 16.39 18.71 -20.80
N ALA A 312 15.58 17.88 -20.15
CA ALA A 312 15.61 17.70 -18.69
C ALA A 312 16.99 17.25 -18.21
N SER A 313 17.59 16.22 -18.81
CA SER A 313 18.88 15.64 -18.37
C SER A 313 20.02 16.67 -18.27
N ILE A 314 20.11 17.60 -19.22
CA ILE A 314 21.12 18.66 -19.23
C ILE A 314 20.78 19.76 -18.22
N ARG A 315 19.50 20.09 -18.08
CA ARG A 315 19.04 21.19 -17.22
C ARG A 315 18.99 20.82 -15.75
N THR A 316 18.95 19.53 -15.40
CA THR A 316 18.95 19.08 -13.99
C THR A 316 20.23 19.49 -13.25
N ILE A 317 21.40 19.52 -13.92
CA ILE A 317 22.66 19.99 -13.32
C ILE A 317 22.52 21.46 -12.87
N ASN A 318 21.86 22.30 -13.68
CA ASN A 318 21.65 23.70 -13.33
C ASN A 318 20.75 23.87 -12.10
N LEU A 319 19.79 22.96 -11.90
CA LEU A 319 18.95 22.97 -10.68
C LEU A 319 19.80 22.72 -9.44
N ALA A 320 20.70 21.72 -9.46
CA ALA A 320 21.59 21.45 -8.32
C ALA A 320 22.51 22.64 -8.01
N VAL A 321 23.04 23.32 -9.04
CA VAL A 321 23.84 24.55 -8.86
C VAL A 321 23.02 25.66 -8.20
N LEU A 322 21.79 25.91 -8.68
CA LEU A 322 20.89 26.90 -8.10
C LEU A 322 20.53 26.57 -6.64
N ALA A 323 20.28 25.29 -6.35
CA ALA A 323 19.99 24.84 -4.99
C ALA A 323 21.17 25.05 -4.04
N GLY A 324 22.41 24.81 -4.49
CA GLY A 324 23.61 25.12 -3.72
C GLY A 324 23.80 26.62 -3.45
N GLU A 325 23.40 27.50 -4.38
CA GLU A 325 23.36 28.95 -4.13
C GLU A 325 22.30 29.32 -3.08
N ILE A 326 21.10 28.73 -3.18
CA ILE A 326 20.01 28.89 -2.22
C ILE A 326 20.47 28.47 -0.81
N ARG A 327 21.12 27.31 -0.69
CA ARG A 327 21.65 26.83 0.60
C ARG A 327 22.69 27.78 1.18
N LYS A 328 23.62 28.30 0.37
CA LYS A 328 24.60 29.29 0.84
C LYS A 328 23.94 30.55 1.40
N LEU A 329 22.90 31.05 0.73
CA LEU A 329 22.13 32.20 1.20
C LEU A 329 21.36 31.89 2.49
N ALA A 330 20.74 30.71 2.59
CA ALA A 330 20.04 30.26 3.79
C ALA A 330 20.98 30.16 4.99
N ILE A 331 22.18 29.60 4.82
CA ILE A 331 23.22 29.55 5.86
C ILE A 331 23.66 30.96 6.28
N ALA A 332 23.82 31.89 5.32
CA ALA A 332 24.16 33.28 5.65
C ALA A 332 23.05 33.97 6.45
N ILE A 333 21.77 33.72 6.11
CA ILE A 333 20.62 34.20 6.87
C ILE A 333 20.63 33.62 8.29
N HIS A 334 20.86 32.32 8.44
CA HIS A 334 20.94 31.67 9.74
C HIS A 334 22.09 32.21 10.60
N THR A 335 23.27 32.40 10.01
CA THR A 335 24.44 32.97 10.70
C THR A 335 24.13 34.37 11.26
N GLU A 336 23.42 35.21 10.49
CA GLU A 336 23.09 36.58 10.90
C GLU A 336 21.88 36.64 11.85
N ALA A 337 20.87 35.78 11.67
CA ALA A 337 19.65 35.79 12.48
C ALA A 337 19.82 35.05 13.82
N ALA A 338 20.48 33.88 13.80
CA ALA A 338 20.69 32.97 14.92
C ALA A 338 19.38 32.65 15.68
N SER A 339 18.37 32.19 14.93
CA SER A 339 17.02 31.91 15.44
C SER A 339 16.50 30.55 14.94
N THR A 340 15.52 29.98 15.65
CA THR A 340 14.88 28.72 15.25
C THR A 340 14.19 28.81 13.89
N GLN A 341 13.59 29.96 13.54
CA GLN A 341 13.01 30.17 12.21
C GLN A 341 14.09 30.12 11.11
N SER A 342 15.26 30.70 11.40
CA SER A 342 16.38 30.66 10.46
C SER A 342 17.05 29.28 10.36
N ASP A 343 16.99 28.47 11.42
CA ASP A 343 17.36 27.04 11.35
C ASP A 343 16.45 26.28 10.38
N THR A 344 15.14 26.49 10.47
CA THR A 344 14.16 25.89 9.55
C THR A 344 14.43 26.25 8.08
N ILE A 345 14.80 27.50 7.80
CA ILE A 345 15.19 27.92 6.45
C ILE A 345 16.46 27.19 5.98
N ALA A 346 17.48 27.07 6.84
CA ALA A 346 18.72 26.37 6.50
C ALA A 346 18.50 24.87 6.25
N ASP A 347 17.66 24.22 7.06
CA ASP A 347 17.31 22.81 6.91
C ASP A 347 16.55 22.54 5.60
N TRP A 348 15.49 23.31 5.30
CA TRP A 348 14.75 23.16 4.06
C TRP A 348 15.59 23.49 2.81
N ALA A 349 16.58 24.39 2.93
CA ALA A 349 17.48 24.69 1.83
C ALA A 349 18.46 23.54 1.57
N ALA A 350 18.92 22.85 2.63
CA ALA A 350 19.70 21.62 2.48
C ALA A 350 18.87 20.49 1.84
N ARG A 351 17.58 20.39 2.17
CA ARG A 351 16.66 19.42 1.56
C ARG A 351 16.38 19.73 0.09
N LEU A 352 16.25 21.01 -0.27
CA LEU A 352 16.10 21.41 -1.67
C LEU A 352 17.32 20.99 -2.50
N GLU A 353 18.52 21.18 -1.95
CA GLU A 353 19.76 20.73 -2.59
C GLU A 353 19.78 19.21 -2.75
N ALA A 354 19.49 18.45 -1.68
CA ALA A 354 19.42 16.99 -1.74
C ALA A 354 18.39 16.48 -2.77
N THR A 355 17.21 17.10 -2.86
CA THR A 355 16.21 16.75 -3.88
C THR A 355 16.71 17.06 -5.30
N CYS A 356 17.38 18.20 -5.51
CA CYS A 356 17.96 18.51 -6.82
C CYS A 356 19.09 17.54 -7.19
N GLU A 357 19.96 17.17 -6.25
CA GLU A 357 21.01 16.16 -6.42
C GLU A 357 20.43 14.78 -6.74
N ALA A 358 19.31 14.41 -6.11
CA ALA A 358 18.59 13.18 -6.40
C ALA A 358 18.13 13.13 -7.87
N HIS A 359 17.56 14.22 -8.39
CA HIS A 359 17.21 14.30 -9.81
C HIS A 359 18.45 14.25 -10.73
N VAL A 360 19.57 14.86 -10.33
CA VAL A 360 20.84 14.78 -11.11
C VAL A 360 21.32 13.34 -11.17
N HIS A 361 21.31 12.63 -10.04
CA HIS A 361 21.75 11.24 -9.95
C HIS A 361 20.95 10.32 -10.88
N ASP A 362 19.62 10.43 -10.85
CA ASP A 362 18.77 9.59 -11.69
C ASP A 362 18.93 9.93 -13.19
N ALA A 363 19.12 11.20 -13.55
CA ALA A 363 19.31 11.64 -14.93
C ALA A 363 20.64 11.18 -15.57
N HIS A 364 21.64 10.81 -14.78
CA HIS A 364 22.99 10.44 -15.24
C HIS A 364 23.34 8.97 -14.97
N SER A 365 22.35 8.13 -14.66
CA SER A 365 22.55 6.69 -14.47
C SER A 365 22.90 6.01 -15.80
N ASP A 366 23.97 5.22 -15.82
CA ASP A 366 24.37 4.45 -17.00
C ASP A 366 23.66 3.08 -17.07
N ASP A 367 23.79 2.39 -18.21
CA ASP A 367 23.12 1.10 -18.45
C ASP A 367 23.51 0.03 -17.41
N ASN A 368 24.75 0.04 -16.93
CA ASN A 368 25.21 -0.92 -15.92
C ASN A 368 24.56 -0.64 -14.56
N ALA A 369 24.45 0.64 -14.18
CA ALA A 369 23.76 1.07 -12.97
C ALA A 369 22.26 0.73 -13.03
N ILE A 370 21.63 0.91 -14.19
CA ILE A 370 20.23 0.53 -14.43
C ILE A 370 20.02 -0.97 -14.24
N GLU A 371 20.90 -1.81 -14.78
CA GLU A 371 20.78 -3.26 -14.64
C GLU A 371 21.03 -3.73 -13.20
N ALA A 372 22.00 -3.14 -12.51
CA ALA A 372 22.23 -3.40 -11.09
C ALA A 372 21.02 -2.99 -10.23
N LEU A 373 20.41 -1.84 -10.54
CA LEU A 373 19.20 -1.37 -9.88
C LEU A 373 18.02 -2.31 -10.13
N ARG A 374 17.81 -2.76 -11.38
CA ARG A 374 16.79 -3.76 -11.73
C ARG A 374 16.95 -5.03 -10.90
N ALA A 375 18.17 -5.57 -10.82
CA ALA A 375 18.46 -6.75 -10.03
C ALA A 375 18.15 -6.54 -8.53
N LYS A 376 18.50 -5.37 -7.99
CA LYS A 376 18.20 -5.01 -6.59
C LYS A 376 16.70 -4.91 -6.33
N LEU A 377 15.94 -4.27 -7.23
CA LEU A 377 14.48 -4.14 -7.13
C LEU A 377 13.78 -5.50 -7.17
N LEU A 378 14.20 -6.40 -8.06
CA LEU A 378 13.68 -7.78 -8.10
C LEU A 378 13.98 -8.55 -6.82
N SER A 379 15.18 -8.37 -6.24
CA SER A 379 15.52 -8.96 -4.94
C SER A 379 14.63 -8.42 -3.82
N LEU A 380 14.40 -7.11 -3.77
CA LEU A 380 13.54 -6.48 -2.76
C LEU A 380 12.08 -6.91 -2.89
N ARG A 381 11.55 -7.00 -4.11
CA ARG A 381 10.23 -7.58 -4.38
C ARG A 381 10.10 -8.96 -3.75
N GLU A 382 11.08 -9.85 -3.96
CA GLU A 382 11.01 -11.21 -3.43
C GLU A 382 11.17 -11.24 -1.90
N ARG A 383 12.07 -10.43 -1.33
CA ARG A 383 12.26 -10.34 0.14
C ARG A 383 11.03 -9.82 0.86
N THR A 384 10.47 -8.70 0.40
CA THR A 384 9.26 -8.08 0.96
C THR A 384 8.05 -9.02 0.87
N ARG A 385 7.84 -9.63 -0.31
CA ARG A 385 6.78 -10.63 -0.52
C ARG A 385 6.98 -11.86 0.38
N ARG A 386 8.19 -12.41 0.45
CA ARG A 386 8.49 -13.56 1.30
C ARG A 386 8.20 -13.25 2.76
N PHE A 387 8.66 -12.10 3.27
CA PHE A 387 8.42 -11.67 4.65
C PHE A 387 6.93 -11.53 4.96
N ALA A 388 6.14 -10.98 4.02
CA ALA A 388 4.68 -10.90 4.18
C ALA A 388 4.01 -12.28 4.25
N PHE A 389 4.45 -13.23 3.43
CA PHE A 389 3.82 -14.55 3.28
C PHE A 389 4.34 -15.62 4.24
N GLU A 390 5.41 -15.38 5.00
CA GLU A 390 5.85 -16.29 6.08
C GLU A 390 5.08 -16.12 7.39
N MET A 391 4.39 -14.97 7.58
CA MET A 391 3.49 -14.74 8.72
C MET A 391 2.33 -15.74 8.73
N ASP A 392 2.21 -16.53 9.80
CA ASP A 392 1.12 -17.50 10.00
C ASP A 392 -0.06 -16.88 10.75
N PHE A 393 -1.08 -16.40 10.04
CA PHE A 393 -2.26 -15.80 10.68
C PHE A 393 -3.23 -16.83 11.28
N SER A 394 -3.03 -18.13 11.05
CA SER A 394 -4.01 -19.16 11.43
C SER A 394 -4.19 -19.28 12.95
N PHE A 395 -3.13 -19.08 13.72
CA PHE A 395 -3.19 -19.16 15.18
C PHE A 395 -3.85 -17.93 15.82
N LEU A 396 -3.92 -16.80 15.12
CA LEU A 396 -4.57 -15.57 15.60
C LEU A 396 -6.10 -15.65 15.51
N MET A 397 -6.66 -16.68 14.86
CA MET A 397 -8.10 -16.87 14.77
C MET A 397 -8.64 -17.65 15.98
N ARG A 398 -9.69 -17.10 16.61
CA ARG A 398 -10.52 -17.86 17.54
C ARG A 398 -11.48 -18.75 16.76
N LYS A 399 -11.22 -20.06 16.79
CA LYS A 399 -11.97 -21.06 15.99
C LYS A 399 -13.46 -21.09 16.32
N GLU A 400 -13.81 -20.89 17.58
CA GLU A 400 -15.20 -20.92 18.07
C GLU A 400 -16.00 -19.71 17.54
N ARG A 401 -15.34 -18.54 17.46
CA ARG A 401 -15.96 -17.29 16.99
C ARG A 401 -15.80 -17.06 15.49
N LYS A 402 -14.84 -17.75 14.85
CA LYS A 402 -14.42 -17.53 13.45
C LYS A 402 -13.99 -16.08 13.18
N LEU A 403 -13.44 -15.43 14.20
CA LEU A 403 -12.96 -14.06 14.17
C LEU A 403 -11.49 -14.00 14.60
N LEU A 404 -10.80 -12.97 14.15
CA LEU A 404 -9.44 -12.67 14.59
C LEU A 404 -9.47 -12.17 16.04
N SER A 405 -8.62 -12.76 16.87
CA SER A 405 -8.25 -12.20 18.17
C SER A 405 -7.59 -10.83 17.98
N ILE A 406 -7.64 -9.96 18.99
CA ILE A 406 -6.89 -8.70 18.98
C ILE A 406 -5.39 -8.98 18.84
N GLY A 407 -4.92 -10.01 19.54
CA GLY A 407 -3.58 -10.54 19.38
C GLY A 407 -3.30 -11.73 20.28
N TYR A 408 -2.02 -11.97 20.53
CA TYR A 408 -1.48 -13.13 21.22
C TYR A 408 -0.39 -12.71 22.21
N ARG A 409 -0.58 -13.08 23.49
CA ARG A 409 0.43 -12.96 24.54
C ARG A 409 1.36 -14.18 24.47
N VAL A 410 2.60 -13.92 24.09
CA VAL A 410 3.58 -14.97 23.77
C VAL A 410 3.94 -15.80 24.99
N GLU A 411 4.23 -15.14 26.11
CA GLU A 411 4.67 -15.81 27.35
C GLU A 411 3.58 -16.68 27.97
N GLU A 412 2.32 -16.27 27.85
CA GLU A 412 1.16 -17.00 28.37
C GLU A 412 0.62 -18.04 27.38
N HIS A 413 1.17 -18.06 26.17
CA HIS A 413 0.67 -18.82 25.03
C HIS A 413 -0.85 -18.65 24.79
N GLN A 414 -1.36 -17.42 24.97
CA GLN A 414 -2.80 -17.16 25.02
C GLN A 414 -3.24 -16.09 24.02
N LEU A 415 -4.35 -16.34 23.32
CA LEU A 415 -5.06 -15.33 22.54
C LEU A 415 -5.87 -14.41 23.45
N ASP A 416 -5.96 -13.13 23.09
CA ASP A 416 -6.91 -12.20 23.70
C ASP A 416 -8.35 -12.68 23.56
N GLU A 417 -9.18 -12.46 24.59
CA GLU A 417 -10.59 -12.85 24.55
C GLU A 417 -11.42 -12.00 23.60
N SER A 418 -11.03 -10.74 23.42
CA SER A 418 -11.63 -9.81 22.47
C SER A 418 -11.28 -10.18 21.03
N CYS A 419 -12.17 -9.86 20.10
CA CYS A 419 -11.98 -10.12 18.68
C CYS A 419 -12.32 -8.89 17.86
N TYR A 420 -11.71 -8.78 16.67
CA TYR A 420 -12.19 -7.87 15.64
C TYR A 420 -13.44 -8.46 15.00
N ASP A 421 -14.58 -7.85 15.31
CA ASP A 421 -15.90 -8.30 14.88
C ASP A 421 -16.58 -7.34 13.90
N LEU A 422 -15.97 -6.22 13.52
CA LEU A 422 -16.51 -5.25 12.56
C LEU A 422 -15.76 -5.27 11.23
N LEU A 423 -16.50 -5.15 10.12
CA LEU A 423 -15.93 -5.04 8.78
C LEU A 423 -15.16 -3.73 8.59
N ALA A 424 -15.72 -2.62 9.09
CA ALA A 424 -15.07 -1.32 9.03
C ALA A 424 -14.13 -1.15 10.23
N SER A 425 -13.19 -2.08 10.44
CA SER A 425 -12.18 -1.96 11.48
C SER A 425 -10.78 -1.85 10.87
N GLU A 426 -9.82 -1.44 11.70
CA GLU A 426 -8.39 -1.46 11.36
C GLU A 426 -7.87 -2.87 11.00
N ALA A 427 -8.55 -3.94 11.42
CA ALA A 427 -8.19 -5.32 11.08
C ALA A 427 -8.69 -5.77 9.70
N ARG A 428 -9.43 -4.94 8.95
CA ARG A 428 -10.00 -5.31 7.65
C ARG A 428 -8.93 -5.77 6.66
N LEU A 429 -7.78 -5.10 6.64
CA LEU A 429 -6.65 -5.47 5.80
C LEU A 429 -6.09 -6.84 6.18
N THR A 430 -5.91 -7.10 7.48
CA THR A 430 -5.51 -8.41 8.01
C THR A 430 -6.45 -9.52 7.54
N SER A 431 -7.76 -9.32 7.72
CA SER A 431 -8.78 -10.28 7.28
C SER A 431 -8.67 -10.60 5.79
N LEU A 432 -8.57 -9.55 4.95
CA LEU A 432 -8.48 -9.72 3.51
C LEU A 432 -7.20 -10.47 3.10
N PHE A 433 -6.06 -10.05 3.63
CA PHE A 433 -4.76 -10.65 3.33
C PHE A 433 -4.72 -12.12 3.76
N ALA A 434 -5.12 -12.43 4.99
CA ALA A 434 -5.03 -13.78 5.55
C ALA A 434 -5.99 -14.76 4.86
N ILE A 435 -7.17 -14.30 4.41
CA ILE A 435 -8.08 -15.09 3.56
C ILE A 435 -7.45 -15.33 2.17
N ALA A 436 -6.89 -14.30 1.53
CA ALA A 436 -6.28 -14.42 0.21
C ALA A 436 -5.07 -15.38 0.21
N LYS A 437 -4.24 -15.28 1.25
CA LYS A 437 -3.13 -16.19 1.54
C LYS A 437 -3.60 -17.63 1.77
N GLY A 438 -4.73 -17.79 2.46
CA GLY A 438 -5.35 -19.09 2.76
C GLY A 438 -5.16 -19.55 4.20
N ASP A 439 -4.70 -18.67 5.09
CA ASP A 439 -4.55 -18.96 6.53
C ASP A 439 -5.91 -18.94 7.24
N LEU A 440 -6.81 -18.07 6.78
CA LEU A 440 -8.16 -17.93 7.34
C LEU A 440 -9.22 -18.43 6.35
N PRO A 441 -10.30 -19.06 6.86
CA PRO A 441 -11.42 -19.49 6.04
C PRO A 441 -12.24 -18.27 5.56
N THR A 442 -12.84 -18.35 4.37
CA THR A 442 -13.67 -17.28 3.80
C THR A 442 -14.86 -16.88 4.67
N GLU A 443 -15.33 -17.82 5.48
CA GLU A 443 -16.39 -17.64 6.47
C GLU A 443 -16.08 -16.50 7.43
N HIS A 444 -14.80 -16.28 7.77
CA HIS A 444 -14.37 -15.18 8.62
C HIS A 444 -14.93 -13.83 8.13
N TRP A 445 -14.84 -13.56 6.82
CA TRP A 445 -15.33 -12.31 6.23
C TRP A 445 -16.83 -12.10 6.44
N PHE A 446 -17.61 -13.17 6.43
CA PHE A 446 -19.06 -13.11 6.59
C PHE A 446 -19.49 -12.99 8.05
N HIS A 447 -18.60 -13.30 9.01
CA HIS A 447 -18.86 -13.09 10.45
C HIS A 447 -18.59 -11.66 10.91
N LEU A 448 -17.88 -10.86 10.11
CA LEU A 448 -17.68 -9.43 10.39
C LEU A 448 -19.02 -8.67 10.32
N GLY A 449 -19.37 -7.98 11.40
CA GLY A 449 -20.49 -7.07 11.53
C GLY A 449 -20.41 -5.93 10.52
N ARG A 450 -21.57 -5.57 9.97
CA ARG A 450 -21.73 -4.48 8.99
C ARG A 450 -22.82 -3.51 9.47
N PRO A 451 -22.64 -2.87 10.64
CA PRO A 451 -23.56 -1.85 11.08
C PRO A 451 -23.54 -0.70 10.08
N ILE A 452 -24.71 -0.31 9.56
CA ILE A 452 -24.87 0.75 8.57
C ILE A 452 -25.66 1.89 9.20
N VAL A 453 -25.16 3.12 9.05
CA VAL A 453 -25.86 4.36 9.38
C VAL A 453 -26.16 5.13 8.10
N GLU A 454 -27.28 5.87 8.09
CA GLU A 454 -27.65 6.73 6.97
C GLU A 454 -27.00 8.10 7.11
N ILE A 455 -26.29 8.54 6.07
CA ILE A 455 -25.71 9.89 5.94
C ILE A 455 -26.30 10.51 4.66
N GLY A 456 -27.31 11.37 4.84
CA GLY A 456 -28.08 11.92 3.72
C GLY A 456 -28.83 10.80 2.98
N PHE A 457 -28.53 10.59 1.69
CA PHE A 457 -29.11 9.49 0.89
C PHE A 457 -28.15 8.30 0.70
N LYS A 458 -27.03 8.25 1.45
CA LYS A 458 -26.00 7.22 1.35
C LYS A 458 -25.90 6.43 2.65
N GLY A 459 -25.60 5.14 2.57
CA GLY A 459 -25.25 4.33 3.73
C GLY A 459 -23.74 4.39 4.01
N ALA A 460 -23.36 4.56 5.27
CA ALA A 460 -21.98 4.47 5.74
C ALA A 460 -21.83 3.32 6.73
N LEU A 461 -20.73 2.57 6.63
CA LEU A 461 -20.40 1.55 7.63
C LEU A 461 -19.88 2.23 8.89
N MET A 462 -20.32 1.77 10.06
CA MET A 462 -19.75 2.22 11.34
C MET A 462 -18.50 1.41 11.68
N SER A 463 -17.46 2.13 12.10
CA SER A 463 -16.17 1.59 12.55
C SER A 463 -16.13 1.38 14.05
#